data_AF-A0A5J9SHZ9-F1
#
_entry.id   AF-A0A5J9SHZ9-F1
#
_cell.length_a   1.000
_cell.length_b   1.000
_cell.length_c   1.000
_cell.angle_alpha   90.00
_cell.angle_beta   90.00
_cell.angle_gamma   90.00
#
_symmetry.space_group_name_H-M   'P 1'
#
loop_
_entity.id
_entity.type
_entity.pdbx_description
1 polymer ?
#
loop_
_entity_poly.entity_id
_entity_poly.type
_entity_poly.pdbx_seq_one_letter_code
_entity_poly.pdbx_strand_id
1 'polypeptide(L)'
;MAGTLRALLLTTVLLVAVAPASAKDYTVGDSTGWTTGVDYTAWTKGKTFHVGDTLCKDTQMPVPVQCDPFGDGGERGGHGACSASNPLRSHKDQSTTIALTNPGTRYFICGTTGHCAAG
;
A
#
# COMPACT_ATOMS: atom_id res chain seq x y z
N MET A 1 -20.05 -38.30 -25.95
CA MET A 1 -18.86 -38.64 -25.14
C MET A 1 -17.67 -37.70 -25.38
N ALA A 2 -17.39 -37.24 -26.60
CA ALA A 2 -16.28 -36.30 -26.86
C ALA A 2 -16.49 -34.88 -26.29
N GLY A 3 -17.72 -34.37 -26.28
CA GLY A 3 -18.04 -33.03 -25.76
C GLY A 3 -17.92 -32.91 -24.23
N THR A 4 -18.27 -33.98 -23.51
CA THR A 4 -18.16 -34.04 -22.03
C THR A 4 -16.70 -34.11 -21.58
N LEU A 5 -15.83 -34.84 -22.30
CA LEU A 5 -14.39 -34.87 -22.01
C LEU A 5 -13.73 -33.51 -22.22
N ARG A 6 -14.08 -32.78 -23.30
CA ARG A 6 -13.53 -31.44 -23.57
C ARG A 6 -13.98 -30.42 -22.54
N ALA A 7 -15.24 -30.46 -22.13
CA ALA A 7 -15.76 -29.61 -21.06
C ALA A 7 -15.07 -29.89 -19.72
N LEU A 8 -14.83 -31.17 -19.40
CA LEU A 8 -14.12 -31.58 -18.17
C LEU A 8 -12.63 -31.18 -18.18
N LEU A 9 -11.98 -31.24 -19.34
CA LEU A 9 -10.60 -30.80 -19.53
C LEU A 9 -10.47 -29.27 -19.41
N LEU A 10 -11.42 -28.51 -19.95
CA LEU A 10 -11.42 -27.05 -19.85
C LEU A 10 -11.68 -26.58 -18.41
N THR A 11 -12.58 -27.24 -17.67
CA THR A 11 -12.84 -26.90 -16.26
C THR A 11 -11.66 -27.26 -15.36
N THR A 12 -11.03 -28.43 -15.55
CA THR A 12 -9.84 -28.83 -14.76
C THR A 12 -8.63 -27.93 -15.03
N VAL A 13 -8.40 -27.50 -16.26
CA VAL A 13 -7.32 -26.52 -16.58
C VAL A 13 -7.59 -25.16 -15.93
N LEU A 14 -8.85 -24.72 -15.84
CA LEU A 14 -9.20 -23.44 -15.21
C LEU A 14 -8.95 -23.45 -13.69
N LEU A 15 -9.16 -24.58 -13.01
CA LEU A 15 -8.88 -24.71 -11.56
C LEU A 15 -7.38 -24.74 -11.23
N VAL A 16 -6.52 -25.21 -12.14
CA VAL A 16 -5.07 -25.31 -11.92
C VAL A 16 -4.35 -23.98 -12.23
N ALA A 17 -4.97 -23.08 -13.00
CA ALA A 17 -4.39 -21.80 -13.39
C ALA A 17 -4.43 -20.72 -12.28
N VAL A 18 -5.07 -20.98 -11.14
CA VAL A 18 -5.07 -20.04 -10.01
C VAL A 18 -3.80 -20.27 -9.20
N ALA A 19 -2.73 -19.58 -9.58
CA ALA A 19 -1.54 -19.50 -8.73
C ALA A 19 -1.93 -18.86 -7.39
N PRO A 20 -1.43 -19.38 -6.25
CA PRO A 20 -1.65 -18.73 -4.96
C PRO A 20 -1.01 -17.34 -5.00
N ALA A 21 -1.83 -16.29 -4.95
CA ALA A 21 -1.35 -14.94 -4.72
C ALA A 21 -0.96 -14.83 -3.24
N SER A 22 0.34 -14.99 -2.93
CA SER A 22 0.83 -14.71 -1.59
C SER A 22 0.77 -13.20 -1.36
N ALA A 23 0.10 -12.79 -0.29
CA ALA A 23 0.24 -11.44 0.24
C ALA A 23 1.71 -11.19 0.60
N LYS A 24 2.21 -10.00 0.29
CA LYS A 24 3.56 -9.56 0.65
C LYS A 24 3.49 -8.42 1.66
N ASP A 25 4.39 -8.50 2.63
CA ASP A 25 4.59 -7.43 3.59
C ASP A 25 5.75 -6.54 3.13
N TYR A 26 5.50 -5.24 3.06
CA TYR A 26 6.47 -4.23 2.71
C TYR A 26 6.80 -3.38 3.92
N THR A 27 8.06 -3.41 4.35
CA THR A 27 8.57 -2.42 5.31
C THR A 27 8.78 -1.10 4.59
N VAL A 28 8.06 -0.06 5.01
CA VAL A 28 8.20 1.24 4.35
C VAL A 28 9.55 1.87 4.67
N GLY A 29 10.27 2.30 3.63
CA GLY A 29 11.65 2.79 3.74
C GLY A 29 12.69 1.69 3.92
N ASP A 30 12.30 0.42 3.80
CA ASP A 30 13.16 -0.76 4.01
C ASP A 30 13.93 -0.64 5.34
N SER A 31 15.27 -0.67 5.34
CA SER A 31 16.08 -0.54 6.57
C SER A 31 16.11 0.87 7.18
N THR A 32 15.68 1.89 6.44
CA THR A 32 15.63 3.29 6.92
C THR A 32 14.35 3.59 7.70
N GLY A 33 13.30 2.81 7.45
CA GLY A 33 12.00 2.98 8.09
C GLY A 33 11.27 4.26 7.66
N TRP A 34 10.24 4.61 8.43
CA TRP A 34 9.42 5.80 8.19
C TRP A 34 9.97 7.01 8.95
N THR A 35 10.84 7.78 8.31
CA THR A 35 11.48 9.00 8.83
C THR A 35 11.56 10.12 7.78
N THR A 36 11.94 11.32 8.18
CA THR A 36 12.14 12.47 7.28
C THR A 36 13.49 12.40 6.55
N GLY A 37 13.57 13.00 5.37
CA GLY A 37 14.77 13.03 4.53
C GLY A 37 14.95 11.78 3.68
N VAL A 38 13.91 10.97 3.53
CA VAL A 38 13.94 9.72 2.75
C VAL A 38 13.24 9.94 1.41
N ASP A 39 13.88 9.49 0.32
CA ASP A 39 13.23 9.46 -0.99
C ASP A 39 12.30 8.23 -1.09
N TYR A 40 11.07 8.37 -0.60
CA TYR A 40 10.05 7.31 -0.73
C TYR A 40 9.64 7.05 -2.19
N THR A 41 9.86 8.00 -3.10
CA THR A 41 9.63 7.76 -4.53
C THR A 41 10.64 6.75 -5.04
N ALA A 42 11.92 6.90 -4.68
CA ALA A 42 12.94 5.90 -4.98
C ALA A 42 12.64 4.55 -4.30
N TRP A 43 12.17 4.54 -3.05
CA TRP A 43 11.76 3.31 -2.38
C TRP A 43 10.67 2.56 -3.15
N THR A 44 9.66 3.24 -3.70
CA THR A 44 8.62 2.55 -4.49
C THR A 44 9.09 2.02 -5.86
N LYS A 45 10.24 2.48 -6.39
CA LYS A 45 10.72 2.06 -7.72
C LYS A 45 10.98 0.55 -7.76
N GLY A 46 10.42 -0.11 -8.77
CA GLY A 46 10.58 -1.56 -8.96
C GLY A 46 9.75 -2.42 -8.01
N LYS A 47 8.94 -1.82 -7.11
CA LYS A 47 7.99 -2.56 -6.28
C LYS A 47 6.61 -2.55 -6.97
N THR A 48 5.98 -3.71 -7.00
CA THR A 48 4.58 -3.85 -7.47
C THR A 48 3.72 -4.22 -6.28
N PHE A 49 2.78 -3.33 -5.95
CA PHE A 49 1.85 -3.52 -4.85
C PHE A 49 0.56 -4.15 -5.37
N HIS A 50 0.10 -5.21 -4.71
CA HIS A 50 -1.11 -5.94 -5.05
C HIS A 50 -2.16 -5.81 -3.96
N VAL A 51 -3.41 -6.08 -4.33
CA VAL A 51 -4.47 -6.27 -3.33
C VAL A 51 -4.13 -7.50 -2.49
N GLY A 52 -4.19 -7.33 -1.17
CA GLY A 52 -3.78 -8.34 -0.19
C GLY A 52 -2.43 -8.05 0.45
N ASP A 53 -1.56 -7.26 -0.18
CA ASP A 53 -0.28 -6.84 0.41
C ASP A 53 -0.49 -5.94 1.63
N THR A 54 0.52 -5.85 2.48
CA THR A 54 0.54 -4.93 3.63
C THR A 54 1.73 -3.98 3.58
N LEU A 55 1.52 -2.76 4.07
CA LEU A 55 2.59 -1.82 4.39
C LEU A 55 2.76 -1.80 5.91
N CYS A 56 3.91 -2.24 6.40
CA CYS A 56 4.25 -2.28 7.82
C CYS A 56 5.19 -1.13 8.17
N LYS A 57 4.92 -0.46 9.29
CA LYS A 57 5.80 0.57 9.84
C LYS A 57 6.79 -0.07 10.81
N ASP A 58 8.08 0.15 10.59
CA ASP A 58 9.11 -0.17 11.58
C ASP A 58 8.99 0.77 12.79
N THR A 59 9.19 0.17 13.97
CA THR A 59 9.01 0.66 15.34
C THR A 59 9.86 1.85 15.76
N GLN A 60 10.65 2.43 14.86
CA GLN A 60 11.73 3.35 15.24
C GLN A 60 11.28 4.80 15.51
N MET A 61 10.07 5.24 15.10
CA MET A 61 9.59 6.61 15.38
C MET A 61 8.05 6.71 15.60
N PRO A 62 7.59 7.40 16.68
CA PRO A 62 6.18 7.73 16.87
C PRO A 62 5.83 8.91 15.96
N VAL A 63 5.06 8.62 14.91
CA VAL A 63 4.68 9.65 13.93
C VAL A 63 3.23 9.41 13.54
N PRO A 64 2.36 10.43 13.57
CA PRO A 64 1.03 10.34 12.99
C PRO A 64 1.16 10.01 11.50
N VAL A 65 0.94 8.75 11.12
CA VAL A 65 0.82 8.36 9.72
C VAL A 65 -0.61 8.67 9.31
N GLN A 66 -0.76 9.63 8.43
CA GLN A 66 -2.04 9.91 7.80
C GLN A 66 -2.08 9.13 6.49
N CYS A 67 -2.99 8.18 6.45
CA CYS A 67 -3.22 7.35 5.28
C CYS A 67 -4.37 7.99 4.52
N ASP A 68 -4.09 8.46 3.33
CA ASP A 68 -5.11 8.85 2.37
C ASP A 68 -5.22 7.79 1.27
N PRO A 69 -6.06 6.75 1.43
CA PRO A 69 -6.52 5.98 0.29
C PRO A 69 -7.45 6.85 -0.55
N PHE A 70 -6.89 7.69 -1.41
CA PHE A 70 -7.66 8.43 -2.41
C PHE A 70 -8.23 7.42 -3.42
N GLY A 71 -9.48 7.00 -3.18
CA GLY A 71 -10.21 6.16 -4.12
C GLY A 71 -10.41 6.90 -5.44
N ASP A 72 -10.16 6.21 -6.56
CA ASP A 72 -10.56 6.42 -7.97
C ASP A 72 -10.89 7.82 -8.55
N GLY A 73 -10.57 8.93 -7.88
CA GLY A 73 -10.87 10.28 -8.34
C GLY A 73 -10.80 11.32 -7.22
N GLY A 74 -9.66 12.00 -7.10
CA GLY A 74 -9.49 13.23 -6.30
C GLY A 74 -9.09 12.95 -4.85
N GLU A 75 -8.01 13.48 -4.29
CA GLU A 75 -7.19 14.61 -4.67
C GLU A 75 -5.73 14.35 -4.27
N ARG A 76 -4.82 14.40 -5.22
CA ARG A 76 -3.38 14.63 -4.95
C ARG A 76 -3.12 15.87 -4.07
N GLY A 77 -4.14 16.68 -3.78
CA GLY A 77 -4.10 17.95 -3.06
C GLY A 77 -3.60 17.83 -1.62
N GLY A 78 -4.11 16.87 -0.83
CA GLY A 78 -3.67 16.69 0.57
C GLY A 78 -2.19 16.35 0.68
N HIS A 79 -1.77 15.31 -0.05
CA HIS A 79 -0.36 14.91 -0.11
C HIS A 79 0.53 15.97 -0.77
N GLY A 80 0.11 16.53 -1.92
CA GLY A 80 0.88 17.52 -2.66
C GLY A 80 1.04 18.86 -1.94
N ALA A 81 0.08 19.23 -1.10
CA ALA A 81 0.15 20.42 -0.25
C ALA A 81 0.73 20.13 1.15
N CYS A 82 1.10 18.88 1.45
CA CYS A 82 1.46 18.44 2.80
C CYS A 82 0.42 18.81 3.86
N SER A 83 -0.86 18.70 3.49
CA SER A 83 -1.99 19.04 4.35
C SER A 83 -2.50 17.83 5.11
N ALA A 84 -2.45 17.95 6.42
CA ALA A 84 -2.92 16.98 7.39
C ALA A 84 -4.38 17.23 7.87
N SER A 85 -5.09 18.16 7.23
CA SER A 85 -6.34 18.73 7.77
C SER A 85 -7.56 17.82 7.66
N ASN A 86 -7.60 16.90 6.70
CA ASN A 86 -8.73 16.01 6.50
C ASN A 86 -8.28 14.58 6.10
N PRO A 87 -7.60 13.86 7.00
CA PRO A 87 -7.07 12.53 6.69
C PRO A 87 -8.20 11.49 6.69
N LEU A 88 -8.15 10.55 5.75
CA LEU A 88 -9.06 9.40 5.75
C LEU A 88 -8.79 8.44 6.93
N ARG A 89 -7.52 8.22 7.28
CA ARG A 89 -7.12 7.51 8.51
C ARG A 89 -5.87 8.14 9.11
N SER A 90 -5.75 8.07 10.43
CA SER A 90 -4.57 8.53 11.18
C SER A 90 -4.13 7.46 12.18
N HIS A 91 -2.83 7.20 12.23
CA HIS A 91 -2.23 6.23 13.15
C HIS A 91 -1.16 6.90 13.98
N LYS A 92 -1.27 6.84 15.31
CA LYS A 92 -0.31 7.46 16.24
C LYS A 92 0.57 6.44 16.96
N ASP A 93 0.36 5.16 16.68
CA ASP A 93 1.09 4.06 17.27
C ASP A 93 2.40 3.78 16.52
N GLN A 94 3.27 3.00 17.16
CA GLN A 94 4.60 2.64 16.64
C GLN A 94 4.57 1.31 15.88
N SER A 95 3.39 0.70 15.70
CA SER A 95 3.23 -0.62 15.11
C SER A 95 1.99 -0.68 14.23
N THR A 96 1.96 0.13 13.17
CA THR A 96 0.85 0.18 12.22
C THR A 96 1.10 -0.77 11.05
N THR A 97 0.10 -1.60 10.75
CA THR A 97 0.03 -2.38 9.50
C THR A 97 -1.13 -1.87 8.65
N ILE A 98 -0.86 -1.52 7.40
CA ILE A 98 -1.84 -0.98 6.46
C ILE A 98 -2.09 -2.01 5.36
N ALA A 99 -3.26 -2.62 5.36
CA ALA A 99 -3.65 -3.56 4.30
C ALA A 99 -4.06 -2.83 3.00
N LEU A 100 -3.58 -3.33 1.87
CA LEU A 100 -3.98 -2.91 0.53
C LEU A 100 -5.20 -3.71 0.09
N THR A 101 -6.38 -3.27 0.50
CA THR A 101 -7.65 -4.02 0.29
C THR A 101 -8.33 -3.80 -1.07
N ASN A 102 -7.92 -2.78 -1.81
CA ASN A 102 -8.54 -2.36 -3.07
C ASN A 102 -7.46 -1.80 -3.99
N PRO A 103 -7.61 -1.94 -5.33
CA PRO A 103 -6.73 -1.28 -6.28
C PRO A 103 -6.86 0.24 -6.18
N GLY A 104 -5.89 0.95 -6.73
CA GLY A 104 -5.86 2.42 -6.76
C GLY A 104 -4.60 3.02 -6.14
N THR A 105 -4.33 4.28 -6.47
CA THR A 105 -3.20 5.03 -5.90
C THR A 105 -3.53 5.43 -4.47
N ARG A 106 -2.58 5.22 -3.55
CA ARG A 106 -2.71 5.62 -2.15
C ARG A 106 -1.59 6.59 -1.80
N TYR A 107 -1.90 7.56 -0.97
CA TYR A 107 -0.96 8.57 -0.55
C TYR A 107 -0.85 8.54 0.97
N PHE A 108 0.36 8.76 1.47
CA PHE A 108 0.65 8.69 2.89
C PHE A 108 1.53 9.88 3.24
N ILE A 109 1.23 10.57 4.33
CA ILE A 109 2.07 11.65 4.85
C ILE A 109 2.30 11.48 6.34
N CYS A 110 3.40 12.05 6.81
CA CYS A 110 3.54 12.39 8.21
C CYS A 110 2.74 13.68 8.50
N GLY A 111 1.78 13.60 9.42
CA GLY A 111 0.98 14.75 9.83
C GLY A 111 1.67 15.74 10.78
N THR A 112 2.89 15.43 11.25
CA THR A 112 3.68 16.35 12.08
C THR A 112 4.14 17.54 11.24
N THR A 113 3.95 18.75 11.77
CA THR A 113 4.34 20.00 11.11
C THR A 113 5.77 19.94 10.57
N GLY A 114 5.93 20.21 9.27
CA GLY A 114 7.23 20.25 8.60
C GLY A 114 7.77 18.90 8.08
N HIS A 115 7.28 17.76 8.58
CA HIS A 115 7.84 16.46 8.21
C HIS A 115 7.53 16.07 6.76
N CYS A 116 6.29 16.23 6.30
CA CYS A 116 5.94 15.93 4.90
C CYS A 116 6.76 16.76 3.91
N ALA A 117 7.00 18.04 4.22
CA ALA A 117 7.82 18.91 3.37
C ALA A 117 9.32 18.51 3.39
N ALA A 118 9.76 17.83 4.44
CA ALA A 118 11.12 17.30 4.57
C ALA A 118 11.31 15.94 3.89
N GLY A 119 10.24 15.33 3.35
CA GLY A 119 10.26 14.01 2.71
C GLY A 119 10.11 12.87 3.70
#